data_AF-A0A7K4GWC9-F1
#
_entry.id   AF-A0A7K4GWC9-F1
#
_cell.length_a   1.000
_cell.length_b   1.000
_cell.length_c   1.000
_cell.angle_alpha   90.00
_cell.angle_beta   90.00
_cell.angle_gamma   90.00
#
_symmetry.space_group_name_H-M   'P 1'
#
loop_
_entity.id
_entity.type
_entity.pdbx_description
1 polymer ?
#
loop_
_entity_poly.entity_id
_entity_poly.type
_entity_poly.pdbx_seq_one_letter_code
_entity_poly.pdbx_strand_id
1 'polypeptide(L)'
;MKKNKYYYLDGSVLDYYNRNKKLHRLDEPAIEYADSCKAWYVKGKRHRLDGPAIEYANGYREWYVEGKLHRLDGPAIECASSHKEWWIDGEELTYEEFENYRSEVFEKNVIVKCDCGLENGCYNCNFPDLSFFE
;
A
#
# COMPACT_ATOMS: atom_id res chain seq x y z
N MET A 1 -17.44 -4.14 -22.38
CA MET A 1 -17.54 -2.73 -21.96
C MET A 1 -16.42 -1.96 -22.65
N LYS A 2 -16.72 -0.87 -23.37
CA LYS A 2 -15.70 -0.08 -24.08
C LYS A 2 -14.80 0.59 -23.03
N LYS A 3 -13.50 0.26 -23.03
CA LYS A 3 -12.50 0.95 -22.21
C LYS A 3 -12.31 2.34 -22.81
N ASN A 4 -12.79 3.39 -22.13
CA ASN A 4 -12.58 4.76 -22.57
C ASN A 4 -11.18 5.18 -22.16
N LYS A 5 -10.22 4.98 -23.07
CA LYS A 5 -8.86 5.50 -22.93
C LYS A 5 -8.83 6.94 -23.40
N TYR A 6 -8.45 7.86 -22.51
CA TYR A 6 -8.14 9.24 -22.83
C TYR A 6 -6.62 9.40 -22.91
N TYR A 7 -6.17 10.07 -23.96
CA TYR A 7 -4.77 10.37 -24.20
C TYR A 7 -4.55 11.86 -23.94
N TYR A 8 -3.60 12.17 -23.06
CA TYR A 8 -3.16 13.55 -22.81
C TYR A 8 -1.99 13.92 -23.73
N LEU A 9 -1.74 15.23 -23.91
CA LEU A 9 -0.68 15.75 -24.78
C LEU A 9 0.73 15.34 -24.33
N ASP A 10 0.90 15.04 -23.05
CA ASP A 10 2.12 14.49 -22.45
C ASP A 10 2.28 12.97 -22.69
N GLY A 11 1.37 12.35 -23.45
CA GLY A 11 1.36 10.92 -23.75
C GLY A 11 0.77 10.05 -22.64
N SER A 12 0.29 10.65 -21.55
CA SER A 12 -0.32 9.92 -20.44
C SER A 12 -1.65 9.31 -20.85
N VAL A 13 -1.84 8.05 -20.47
CA VAL A 13 -3.06 7.29 -20.74
C VAL A 13 -3.87 7.22 -19.45
N LEU A 14 -5.04 7.84 -19.48
CA LEU A 14 -6.06 7.68 -18.46
C LEU A 14 -7.07 6.66 -18.95
N ASP A 15 -7.35 5.66 -18.13
CA ASP A 15 -8.46 4.76 -18.35
C ASP A 15 -9.27 4.75 -17.03
N TYR A 16 -10.48 4.20 -17.01
CA TYR A 16 -11.38 4.02 -15.84
C TYR A 16 -12.09 5.24 -15.19
N TYR A 17 -13.42 5.25 -15.36
CA TYR A 17 -14.40 5.93 -14.50
C TYR A 17 -15.34 4.88 -13.86
N ASN A 18 -15.63 4.99 -12.55
CA ASN A 18 -16.83 4.37 -11.98
C ASN A 18 -18.11 5.13 -12.40
N ARG A 19 -19.31 4.66 -12.04
CA ARG A 19 -20.60 5.32 -12.38
C ARG A 19 -20.66 6.81 -11.97
N ASN A 20 -19.82 7.22 -11.03
CA ASN A 20 -19.71 8.59 -10.52
C ASN A 20 -18.56 9.40 -11.14
N LYS A 21 -17.96 8.94 -12.25
CA LYS A 21 -16.83 9.60 -12.92
C LYS A 21 -15.61 9.83 -12.02
N LYS A 22 -15.35 8.94 -11.06
CA LYS A 22 -14.12 8.94 -10.26
C LYS A 22 -13.15 7.86 -10.72
N LEU A 23 -11.85 8.14 -10.56
CA LEU A 23 -10.77 7.18 -10.81
C LEU A 23 -10.94 5.96 -9.90
N HIS A 24 -11.02 4.77 -10.48
CA HIS A 24 -11.23 3.54 -9.72
C HIS A 24 -10.68 2.34 -10.49
N ARG A 25 -9.58 1.77 -10.01
CA ARG A 25 -9.03 0.49 -10.47
C ARG A 25 -8.32 -0.21 -9.31
N LEU A 26 -8.61 -1.49 -9.10
CA LEU A 26 -8.08 -2.28 -7.98
C LEU A 26 -6.74 -2.94 -8.35
N ASP A 27 -6.69 -3.62 -9.51
CA ASP A 27 -5.59 -4.56 -9.80
C ASP A 27 -4.48 -3.98 -10.69
N GLU A 28 -4.71 -2.84 -11.33
CA GLU A 28 -3.82 -2.25 -12.31
C GLU A 28 -3.81 -0.72 -12.13
N PRO A 29 -2.78 0.01 -12.61
CA PRO A 29 -2.67 1.45 -12.38
C PRO A 29 -3.85 2.20 -12.98
N ALA A 30 -4.40 3.15 -12.22
CA ALA A 30 -5.48 4.01 -12.69
C ALA A 30 -4.96 5.10 -13.66
N ILE A 31 -3.67 5.44 -13.58
CA ILE A 31 -2.99 6.36 -14.48
C ILE A 31 -1.63 5.77 -14.83
N GLU A 32 -1.28 5.79 -16.11
CA GLU A 32 0.06 5.47 -16.59
C GLU A 32 0.54 6.62 -17.49
N TYR A 33 1.60 7.28 -17.04
CA TYR A 33 2.24 8.40 -17.73
C TYR A 33 3.27 7.87 -18.74
N ALA A 34 3.57 8.67 -19.76
CA ALA A 34 4.56 8.30 -20.79
C ALA A 34 5.99 8.16 -20.24
N ASP A 35 6.28 8.81 -19.11
CA ASP A 35 7.54 8.70 -18.36
C ASP A 35 7.62 7.44 -17.49
N SER A 36 6.70 6.48 -17.68
CA SER A 36 6.53 5.26 -16.89
C SER A 36 6.13 5.49 -15.43
N CYS A 37 5.66 6.68 -15.06
CA CYS A 37 4.99 6.90 -13.79
C CYS A 37 3.64 6.19 -13.75
N LYS A 38 3.35 5.51 -12.65
CA LYS A 38 2.11 4.76 -12.43
C LYS A 38 1.45 5.22 -11.15
N ALA A 39 0.13 5.39 -11.18
CA ALA A 39 -0.64 5.78 -10.01
C ALA A 39 -1.93 4.95 -9.88
N TRP A 40 -2.21 4.49 -8.66
CA TRP A 40 -3.37 3.65 -8.34
C TRP A 40 -4.40 4.45 -7.54
N TYR A 41 -5.66 4.35 -7.95
CA TYR A 41 -6.76 5.10 -7.35
C TYR A 41 -7.97 4.19 -7.10
N VAL A 42 -8.55 4.31 -5.91
CA VAL A 42 -9.82 3.69 -5.54
C VAL A 42 -10.80 4.79 -5.12
N LYS A 43 -11.96 4.84 -5.77
CA LYS A 43 -13.05 5.80 -5.51
C LYS A 43 -12.59 7.27 -5.58
N GLY A 44 -11.59 7.57 -6.42
CA GLY A 44 -11.03 8.90 -6.63
C GLY A 44 -9.95 9.29 -5.62
N LYS A 45 -9.50 8.37 -4.76
CA LYS A 45 -8.40 8.59 -3.83
C LYS A 45 -7.24 7.67 -4.16
N ARG A 46 -6.00 8.12 -3.94
CA ARG A 46 -4.81 7.25 -4.05
C ARG A 46 -4.95 6.10 -3.06
N HIS A 47 -4.86 4.87 -3.53
CA HIS A 47 -5.07 3.70 -2.68
C HIS A 47 -4.45 2.46 -3.34
N ARG A 48 -3.62 1.73 -2.58
CA ARG A 48 -3.15 0.40 -2.92
C ARG A 48 -2.69 -0.34 -1.65
N LEU A 49 -3.05 -1.61 -1.51
CA LEU A 49 -2.67 -2.43 -0.34
C LEU A 49 -1.37 -3.23 -0.60
N ASP A 50 -1.27 -3.85 -1.77
CA ASP A 50 -0.17 -4.78 -2.08
C ASP A 50 1.08 -4.11 -2.69
N GLY A 51 1.20 -2.79 -2.62
CA GLY A 51 2.31 -2.06 -3.23
C GLY A 51 2.15 -0.55 -3.22
N PRO A 52 3.09 0.18 -3.86
CA PRO A 52 3.05 1.64 -3.89
C PRO A 52 1.86 2.14 -4.71
N ALA A 53 1.13 3.11 -4.15
CA ALA A 53 0.04 3.77 -4.84
C ALA A 53 0.54 4.80 -5.87
N ILE A 54 1.80 5.23 -5.77
CA ILE A 54 2.51 5.97 -6.83
C ILE A 54 3.90 5.39 -7.00
N GLU A 55 4.30 5.14 -8.24
CA GLU A 55 5.63 4.66 -8.59
C GLU A 55 6.16 5.45 -9.79
N TYR A 56 7.33 6.07 -9.63
CA TYR A 56 8.03 6.77 -10.71
C TYR A 56 9.20 5.94 -11.23
N ALA A 57 9.55 6.14 -12.50
CA ALA A 57 10.68 5.47 -13.14
C ALA A 57 12.04 5.78 -12.49
N ASN A 58 12.16 6.91 -11.79
CA ASN A 58 13.38 7.28 -11.06
C ASN A 58 13.56 6.48 -9.75
N GLY A 59 12.62 5.62 -9.38
CA GLY A 59 12.64 4.84 -8.13
C GLY A 59 11.92 5.51 -6.96
N TYR A 60 11.31 6.68 -7.15
CA TYR A 60 10.45 7.29 -6.13
C TYR A 60 9.14 6.53 -5.99
N ARG A 61 8.76 6.20 -4.76
CA ARG A 61 7.56 5.41 -4.45
C ARG A 61 6.83 5.99 -3.25
N GLU A 62 5.50 6.01 -3.33
CA GLU A 62 4.62 6.43 -2.24
C GLU A 62 3.52 5.39 -2.00
N TRP A 63 3.26 5.08 -0.73
CA TRP A 63 2.21 4.16 -0.30
C TRP A 63 1.05 4.94 0.28
N TYR A 64 -0.13 4.76 -0.32
CA TYR A 64 -1.36 5.39 0.15
C TYR A 64 -2.44 4.35 0.41
N VAL A 65 -3.14 4.52 1.53
CA VAL A 65 -4.38 3.81 1.86
C VAL A 65 -5.48 4.85 2.08
N GLU A 66 -6.55 4.74 1.29
CA GLU A 66 -7.72 5.63 1.33
C GLU A 66 -7.40 7.14 1.20
N GLY A 67 -6.34 7.47 0.45
CA GLY A 67 -5.87 8.83 0.22
C GLY A 67 -4.94 9.38 1.30
N LYS A 68 -4.53 8.57 2.27
CA LYS A 68 -3.57 8.91 3.32
C LYS A 68 -2.28 8.14 3.14
N LEU A 69 -1.13 8.74 3.43
CA LEU A 69 0.14 8.01 3.47
C LEU A 69 0.08 6.96 4.58
N HIS A 70 0.34 5.70 4.22
CA HIS A 70 0.21 4.58 5.16
C HIS A 70 1.00 3.38 4.65
N ARG A 71 1.86 2.81 5.50
CA ARG A 71 2.52 1.51 5.27
C ARG A 71 2.93 0.85 6.59
N LEU A 72 2.54 -0.40 6.82
CA LEU A 72 2.87 -1.14 8.05
C LEU A 72 4.22 -1.88 7.99
N ASP A 73 4.67 -2.23 6.78
CA ASP A 73 5.83 -3.10 6.61
C ASP A 73 7.14 -2.33 6.38
N GLY A 74 7.09 -1.00 6.28
CA GLY A 74 8.26 -0.17 6.01
C GLY A 74 7.90 1.30 5.74
N PRO A 75 8.79 2.08 5.09
CA PRO A 75 8.57 3.50 4.87
C PRO A 75 7.45 3.77 3.85
N ALA A 76 6.57 4.72 4.14
CA ALA A 76 5.50 5.11 3.25
C ALA A 76 5.95 6.01 2.09
N ILE A 77 7.16 6.58 2.16
CA ILE A 77 7.82 7.26 1.05
C ILE A 77 9.24 6.72 0.91
N GLU A 78 9.61 6.36 -0.31
CA GLU A 78 10.98 5.97 -0.68
C GLU A 78 11.45 6.85 -1.83
N CYS A 79 12.54 7.59 -1.61
CA CYS A 79 13.18 8.40 -2.64
C CYS A 79 14.33 7.65 -3.30
N ALA A 80 14.59 7.99 -4.56
CA ALA A 80 15.77 7.54 -5.30
C ALA A 80 17.11 7.89 -4.60
N SER A 81 17.11 8.98 -3.82
CA SER A 81 18.26 9.48 -3.05
C SER A 81 18.45 8.79 -1.71
N SER A 82 17.83 7.62 -1.47
CA SER A 82 17.83 6.86 -0.21
C SER A 82 17.10 7.48 0.99
N HIS A 83 16.45 8.64 0.79
CA HIS A 83 15.56 9.22 1.79
C HIS A 83 14.31 8.34 1.98
N LYS A 84 13.91 8.15 3.24
CA LYS A 84 12.78 7.31 3.64
C LYS A 84 11.97 8.03 4.69
N GLU A 85 10.66 7.95 4.59
CA GLU A 85 9.74 8.52 5.58
C GLU A 85 8.70 7.47 5.98
N TRP A 86 8.35 7.45 7.25
CA TRP A 86 7.38 6.51 7.82
C TRP A 86 6.10 7.27 8.12
N TRP A 87 4.98 6.75 7.62
CA TRP A 87 3.68 7.36 7.80
C TRP A 87 2.63 6.28 8.05
N ILE A 88 1.74 6.54 9.00
CA ILE A 88 0.59 5.71 9.32
C ILE A 88 -0.64 6.61 9.38
N ASP A 89 -1.67 6.28 8.59
CA ASP A 89 -2.96 6.99 8.54
C ASP A 89 -2.87 8.50 8.29
N GLY A 90 -1.79 8.93 7.63
CA GLY A 90 -1.51 10.32 7.30
C GLY A 90 -0.76 11.10 8.38
N GLU A 91 -0.31 10.44 9.44
CA GLU A 91 0.59 11.00 10.45
C GLU A 91 2.02 10.55 10.17
N GLU A 92 2.98 11.48 10.27
CA GLU A 92 4.41 11.19 10.12
C GLU A 92 4.93 10.62 11.44
N LEU A 93 5.70 9.54 11.36
CA LEU A 93 6.31 8.91 12.52
C LEU A 93 7.82 8.94 12.36
N THR A 94 8.50 9.14 13.48
CA THR A 94 9.91 8.76 13.58
C THR A 94 10.05 7.25 13.46
N TYR A 95 11.26 6.78 13.15
CA TYR A 95 11.54 5.35 13.08
C TYR A 95 11.21 4.61 14.40
N GLU A 96 11.51 5.22 15.55
CA GLU A 96 11.22 4.63 16.86
C GLU A 96 9.71 4.51 17.13
N GLU A 97 8.95 5.57 16.84
CA GLU A 97 7.48 5.55 16.96
C GLU A 97 6.86 4.52 16.01
N PHE A 98 7.41 4.38 14.80
CA PHE A 98 6.98 3.38 13.84
C PHE A 98 7.23 1.95 14.33
N GLU A 99 8.43 1.65 14.86
CA GLU A 99 8.74 0.32 15.40
C GLU A 99 7.86 -0.03 16.60
N ASN A 100 7.57 0.94 17.47
CA ASN A 100 6.64 0.77 18.58
C ASN A 100 5.22 0.49 18.05
N TYR A 101 4.73 1.30 17.11
CA TYR A 101 3.41 1.11 16.50
C TYR A 101 3.31 -0.26 15.81
N ARG A 102 4.32 -0.65 15.05
CA ARG A 102 4.40 -1.95 14.37
C ARG A 102 4.37 -3.10 15.37
N SER A 103 5.13 -2.99 16.47
CA SER A 103 5.15 -3.99 17.54
C SER A 103 3.78 -4.12 18.21
N GLU A 104 3.12 -3.00 18.54
CA GLU A 104 1.78 -3.01 19.12
C GLU A 104 0.73 -3.63 18.18
N VAL A 105 0.76 -3.29 16.89
CA VAL A 105 -0.17 -3.82 15.89
C VAL A 105 0.08 -5.32 15.67
N PHE A 106 1.35 -5.75 15.64
CA PHE A 106 1.71 -7.15 15.54
C PHE A 106 1.20 -7.93 16.76
N GLU A 107 1.43 -7.45 17.98
CA GLU A 107 0.93 -8.09 19.21
C GLU A 107 -0.60 -8.16 19.25
N LYS A 108 -1.30 -7.11 18.80
CA LYS A 108 -2.78 -7.09 18.73
C LYS A 108 -3.33 -8.03 17.66
N ASN A 109 -2.60 -8.25 16.55
CA ASN A 109 -3.04 -9.11 15.43
C ASN A 109 -2.50 -10.55 15.49
N VAL A 110 -1.55 -10.86 16.38
CA VAL A 110 -0.99 -12.21 16.60
C VAL A 110 -1.77 -13.01 17.65
N ILE A 111 -2.83 -12.44 18.25
CA ILE A 111 -3.82 -13.23 18.97
C ILE A 111 -4.70 -13.96 17.96
N VAL A 112 -4.13 -14.99 17.33
CA VAL A 112 -4.91 -16.15 16.90
C VAL A 112 -5.46 -16.72 18.19
N LYS A 113 -6.69 -16.34 18.54
CA LYS A 113 -7.48 -17.11 19.50
C LYS A 113 -7.63 -18.50 18.90
N CYS A 114 -6.73 -19.39 19.30
CA CYS A 114 -7.00 -20.79 19.23
C CYS A 114 -8.23 -21.03 20.11
N ASP A 115 -9.32 -21.55 19.53
CA ASP A 115 -10.51 -21.99 20.29
C ASP A 115 -10.19 -23.14 21.27
N CYS A 116 -8.92 -23.55 21.38
CA CYS A 116 -8.43 -24.51 22.35
C CYS A 116 -8.27 -23.95 23.78
N GLY A 117 -8.49 -22.65 24.02
CA GLY A 117 -8.58 -22.09 25.37
C GLY A 117 -7.28 -22.11 26.18
N LEU A 118 -6.11 -22.18 25.53
CA LEU A 118 -4.80 -22.14 26.18
C LEU A 118 -4.03 -20.90 25.73
N GLU A 119 -3.78 -20.00 26.67
CA GLU A 119 -3.19 -18.68 26.41
C GLU A 119 -1.69 -18.71 26.08
N ASN A 120 -1.02 -19.87 26.15
CA ASN A 120 0.39 -19.99 25.79
C ASN A 120 0.72 -21.40 25.26
N GLY A 121 1.10 -21.52 23.99
CA GLY A 121 1.74 -22.72 23.43
C GLY A 121 0.85 -23.67 22.64
N CYS A 122 0.11 -23.18 21.64
CA CYS A 122 -0.51 -24.08 20.65
C CYS A 122 0.47 -24.34 19.49
N TYR A 123 1.37 -25.31 19.65
CA TYR A 123 2.37 -25.70 18.64
C TYR A 123 1.82 -26.66 17.55
N ASN A 124 0.49 -26.77 17.40
CA ASN A 124 -0.11 -27.75 16.49
C ASN A 124 -1.31 -27.25 15.67
N CYS A 125 -1.57 -25.95 15.67
CA CYS A 125 -2.38 -25.34 14.61
C CYS A 125 -1.40 -24.92 13.53
N ASN A 126 -1.55 -25.45 12.31
CA ASN A 126 -0.74 -25.10 11.15
C ASN A 126 -0.59 -23.58 11.02
N PHE A 127 0.51 -23.05 11.55
CA PHE A 127 1.00 -21.75 11.16
C PHE A 127 1.29 -21.83 9.66
N PRO A 128 0.82 -20.88 8.83
CA PRO A 128 1.50 -20.67 7.56
C PRO A 128 2.94 -20.27 7.94
N ASP A 129 3.86 -21.16 7.59
CA ASP A 129 5.29 -21.04 7.77
C ASP A 129 5.77 -19.60 7.52
N LEU A 130 6.20 -18.90 8.58
CA LEU A 130 6.78 -17.56 8.49
C LEU A 130 8.28 -17.59 8.15
N SER A 131 8.74 -18.65 7.49
CA SER A 131 10.02 -18.64 6.76
C SER A 131 9.85 -17.98 5.38
N PHE A 132 9.72 -16.65 5.35
CA PHE A 132 9.98 -15.93 4.10
C PHE A 132 10.49 -14.51 4.34
N PHE A 133 11.67 -14.40 4.94
CA PHE A 133 12.65 -13.36 4.63
C PHE A 133 14.04 -13.94 4.88
N GLU A 134 14.62 -14.57 3.85
CA GLU A 134 16.08 -14.70 3.71
C GLU A 134 16.66 -13.44 3.05
#